data_AF-A0A7W1TU99-F1
#
_entry.id   AF-A0A7W1TU99-F1
#
_cell.length_a   1.000
_cell.length_b   1.000
_cell.length_c   1.000
_cell.angle_alpha   90.00
_cell.angle_beta   90.00
_cell.angle_gamma   90.00
#
_symmetry.space_group_name_H-M   'P 1'
#
loop_
_entity.id
_entity.type
_entity.pdbx_description
1 polymer ?
#
loop_
_entity_poly.entity_id
_entity_poly.type
_entity_poly.pdbx_seq_one_letter_code
_entity_poly.pdbx_strand_id
1 'polypeptide(L)'
;MKIATRALAGLFAAAVTLSPGAARELPRGQADGVEQSAAKPASRDAQDRRFKWWKDAQVQKELGLITRQSDKVDRIWESTVPPIRAAHDEMEGLQAELSRLIRENTADEKVVALQIDRVEALRSQINKARSLMLYRMHRVLSKTQHDTLTALMDKWRKEREKK
;
A
#
# COMPACT_ATOMS: atom_id res chain seq x y z
N MET A 1 42.61 13.50 -26.34
CA MET A 1 43.57 12.42 -26.02
C MET A 1 42.86 11.35 -25.21
N LYS A 2 42.92 10.10 -25.66
CA LYS A 2 42.48 8.88 -24.94
C LYS A 2 43.55 8.53 -23.89
N ILE A 3 43.21 7.90 -22.76
CA ILE A 3 43.54 6.51 -22.30
C ILE A 3 43.05 6.51 -20.82
N ALA A 4 42.09 5.75 -20.31
CA ALA A 4 41.77 4.30 -20.27
C ALA A 4 42.40 3.53 -19.07
N THR A 5 41.51 2.91 -18.27
CA THR A 5 41.67 1.65 -17.49
C THR A 5 42.65 1.65 -16.28
N ARG A 6 42.49 0.87 -15.20
CA ARG A 6 41.89 -0.46 -14.99
C ARG A 6 41.69 -0.77 -13.49
N ALA A 7 40.79 -1.71 -13.22
CA ALA A 7 40.47 -2.30 -11.90
C ALA A 7 41.53 -3.29 -11.37
N LEU A 8 41.44 -3.64 -10.08
CA LEU A 8 42.07 -4.84 -9.50
C LEU A 8 41.21 -5.43 -8.38
N ALA A 9 40.80 -6.69 -8.60
CA ALA A 9 40.19 -7.60 -7.64
C ALA A 9 41.28 -8.40 -6.92
N GLY A 10 41.07 -8.70 -5.63
CA GLY A 10 41.93 -9.58 -4.83
C GLY A 10 41.19 -10.88 -4.47
N LEU A 11 41.71 -11.99 -4.96
CA LEU A 11 41.34 -13.38 -4.65
C LEU A 11 42.44 -13.95 -3.72
N PHE A 12 42.06 -14.71 -2.71
CA PHE A 12 42.96 -15.69 -2.07
C PHE A 12 42.37 -17.10 -2.22
N ALA A 13 43.26 -18.01 -2.61
CA ALA A 13 43.00 -19.42 -2.90
C ALA A 13 43.67 -20.33 -1.86
N ALA A 14 43.11 -21.51 -1.64
CA ALA A 14 43.77 -22.75 -1.23
C ALA A 14 42.77 -23.88 -1.52
N ALA A 15 42.97 -24.87 -2.39
CA ALA A 15 44.01 -25.88 -2.61
C ALA A 15 43.39 -27.28 -2.41
N VAL A 16 43.66 -28.15 -3.38
CA VAL A 16 42.98 -29.40 -3.79
C VAL A 16 43.41 -30.63 -2.97
N THR A 17 42.52 -31.65 -2.84
CA THR A 17 42.90 -33.09 -2.95
C THR A 17 41.81 -33.96 -3.61
N LEU A 18 42.29 -34.92 -4.42
CA LEU A 18 41.69 -35.86 -5.40
C LEU A 18 40.50 -36.75 -4.98
N SER A 19 39.62 -37.10 -5.95
CA SER A 19 39.53 -38.45 -6.56
C SER A 19 38.54 -38.52 -7.75
N PRO A 20 38.73 -39.40 -8.76
CA PRO A 20 38.03 -39.39 -10.04
C PRO A 20 36.87 -40.40 -10.11
N GLY A 21 35.81 -40.08 -10.87
CA GLY A 21 34.84 -41.09 -11.26
C GLY A 21 33.49 -40.54 -11.69
N ALA A 22 33.00 -41.07 -12.81
CA ALA A 22 31.67 -40.89 -13.39
C ALA A 22 31.40 -39.55 -14.11
N ALA A 23 31.79 -39.55 -15.39
CA ALA A 23 31.12 -38.78 -16.42
C ALA A 23 29.60 -39.02 -16.35
N ARG A 24 28.83 -37.94 -16.24
CA ARG A 24 27.40 -37.93 -16.51
C ARG A 24 27.13 -36.73 -17.40
N GLU A 25 27.05 -37.00 -18.70
CA GLU A 25 26.56 -36.06 -19.70
C GLU A 25 25.15 -35.60 -19.31
N LEU A 26 24.97 -34.30 -19.12
CA LEU A 26 23.66 -33.69 -18.99
C LEU A 26 23.13 -33.40 -20.40
N PRO A 27 21.94 -33.91 -20.78
CA PRO A 27 21.36 -33.59 -22.06
C PRO A 27 20.92 -32.12 -22.08
N ARG A 28 21.45 -31.35 -23.05
CA ARG A 28 20.86 -30.08 -23.48
C ARG A 28 19.48 -30.39 -24.05
N GLY A 29 18.44 -30.08 -23.29
CA GLY A 29 17.05 -30.20 -23.71
C GLY A 29 16.31 -28.89 -23.52
N GLN A 30 15.72 -28.43 -24.62
CA GLN A 30 14.52 -27.59 -24.70
C GLN A 30 14.59 -26.16 -24.14
N ALA A 31 14.78 -25.22 -25.08
CA ALA A 31 14.24 -23.87 -24.96
C ALA A 31 12.71 -23.96 -25.09
N ASP A 32 12.00 -23.98 -23.96
CA ASP A 32 10.55 -23.80 -23.92
C ASP A 32 10.22 -22.36 -23.51
N GLY A 33 9.34 -21.77 -24.30
CA GLY A 33 9.02 -20.35 -24.31
C GLY A 33 8.56 -19.83 -22.95
N VAL A 34 9.15 -18.71 -22.54
CA VAL A 34 8.54 -17.79 -21.58
C VAL A 34 7.40 -17.09 -22.32
N GLU A 35 6.28 -17.80 -22.49
CA GLU A 35 5.03 -17.19 -22.90
C GLU A 35 4.51 -16.39 -21.70
N GLN A 36 4.44 -15.07 -21.90
CA GLN A 36 3.93 -14.09 -20.96
C GLN A 36 2.55 -14.48 -20.45
N SER A 37 2.44 -14.93 -19.20
CA SER A 37 1.20 -14.77 -18.46
C SER A 37 1.21 -13.39 -17.82
N ALA A 38 0.93 -12.37 -18.64
CA ALA A 38 0.56 -11.06 -18.16
C ALA A 38 -0.76 -11.19 -17.38
N ALA A 39 -0.65 -11.37 -16.06
CA ALA A 39 -1.79 -11.35 -15.17
C ALA A 39 -2.56 -10.03 -15.38
N LYS A 40 -3.79 -10.15 -15.88
CA LYS A 40 -4.78 -9.06 -15.99
C LYS A 40 -4.84 -8.28 -14.65
N PRO A 41 -5.03 -6.95 -14.65
CA PRO A 41 -5.06 -6.15 -13.42
C PRO A 41 -6.40 -6.34 -12.67
N ALA A 42 -6.65 -7.55 -12.17
CA ALA A 42 -7.84 -7.84 -11.37
C ALA A 42 -7.75 -7.26 -9.93
N SER A 43 -6.64 -6.63 -9.57
CA SER A 43 -6.33 -6.21 -8.20
C SER A 43 -6.58 -4.73 -7.90
N ARG A 44 -6.70 -3.82 -8.88
CA ARG A 44 -7.01 -2.40 -8.59
C ARG A 44 -8.51 -2.13 -8.63
N ASP A 45 -9.20 -2.52 -9.70
CA ASP A 45 -10.64 -2.27 -9.85
C ASP A 45 -11.50 -3.00 -8.82
N ALA A 46 -11.13 -4.22 -8.41
CA ALA A 46 -11.82 -4.96 -7.36
C ALA A 46 -11.60 -4.37 -5.97
N GLN A 47 -10.46 -3.70 -5.76
CA GLN A 47 -10.07 -3.08 -4.51
C GLN A 47 -10.66 -1.67 -4.38
N ASP A 48 -10.78 -0.94 -5.50
CA ASP A 48 -11.51 0.32 -5.63
C ASP A 48 -13.03 0.13 -5.50
N ARG A 49 -13.61 -0.91 -6.13
CA ARG A 49 -15.04 -1.28 -5.92
C ARG A 49 -15.34 -1.63 -4.46
N ARG A 50 -14.37 -2.25 -3.76
CA ARG A 50 -14.48 -2.58 -2.33
C ARG A 50 -14.42 -1.37 -1.39
N PHE A 51 -13.74 -0.29 -1.77
CA PHE A 51 -13.62 0.91 -0.95
C PHE A 51 -14.81 1.86 -1.12
N LYS A 52 -15.45 1.89 -2.30
CA LYS A 52 -16.61 2.74 -2.60
C LYS A 52 -17.93 2.00 -2.43
N TRP A 53 -18.26 1.57 -1.21
CA TRP A 53 -19.50 0.83 -0.92
C TRP A 53 -20.78 1.53 -1.43
N TRP A 54 -20.78 2.87 -1.53
CA TRP A 54 -21.92 3.64 -2.04
C TRP A 54 -22.13 3.55 -3.56
N LYS A 55 -21.21 2.92 -4.29
CA LYS A 55 -21.31 2.63 -5.74
C LYS A 55 -21.62 1.16 -6.02
N ASP A 56 -21.62 0.31 -5.00
CA ASP A 56 -21.98 -1.10 -5.14
C ASP A 56 -23.51 -1.25 -5.31
N ALA A 57 -23.93 -1.94 -6.36
CA ALA A 57 -25.35 -2.08 -6.71
C ALA A 57 -26.14 -2.89 -5.67
N GLN A 58 -25.53 -3.91 -5.06
CA GLN A 58 -26.17 -4.70 -4.01
C GLN A 58 -26.35 -3.85 -2.76
N VAL A 59 -25.32 -3.11 -2.34
CA VAL A 59 -25.39 -2.20 -1.20
C VAL A 59 -26.42 -1.09 -1.43
N GLN A 60 -26.44 -0.48 -2.62
CA GLN A 60 -27.44 0.53 -2.95
C GLN A 60 -28.87 -0.02 -2.83
N LYS A 61 -29.10 -1.25 -3.32
CA LYS A 61 -30.40 -1.91 -3.22
C LYS A 61 -30.78 -2.20 -1.76
N GLU A 62 -29.87 -2.79 -0.98
CA GLU A 62 -30.12 -3.16 0.42
C GLU A 62 -30.34 -1.94 1.32
N LEU A 63 -29.67 -0.82 1.06
CA LEU A 63 -29.86 0.44 1.78
C LEU A 63 -31.04 1.28 1.25
N GLY A 64 -31.61 0.94 0.08
CA GLY A 64 -32.47 1.86 -0.65
C GLY A 64 -31.79 3.21 -0.90
N LEU A 65 -30.50 3.19 -1.22
CA LEU A 65 -29.68 4.39 -1.40
C LEU A 65 -30.05 5.07 -2.71
N ILE A 66 -30.60 6.28 -2.65
CA ILE A 66 -30.95 7.04 -3.85
C ILE A 66 -29.71 7.68 -4.48
N THR A 67 -29.76 7.95 -5.79
CA THR A 67 -28.67 8.57 -6.56
C THR A 67 -28.12 9.82 -5.89
N ARG A 68 -28.99 10.72 -5.43
CA ARG A 68 -28.60 11.97 -4.74
C ARG A 68 -27.75 11.71 -3.48
N GLN A 69 -28.04 10.66 -2.72
CA GLN A 69 -27.26 10.29 -1.53
C GLN A 69 -25.90 9.72 -1.95
N SER A 70 -25.89 8.78 -2.90
CA SER A 70 -24.64 8.21 -3.44
C SER A 70 -23.71 9.30 -3.98
N ASP A 71 -24.22 10.26 -4.76
CA ASP A 71 -23.43 11.36 -5.32
C ASP A 71 -22.87 12.29 -4.24
N LYS A 72 -23.61 12.51 -3.15
CA LYS A 72 -23.13 13.34 -2.04
C LYS A 72 -22.00 12.63 -1.28
N VAL A 73 -22.12 11.32 -1.05
CA VAL A 73 -21.05 10.51 -0.47
C VAL A 73 -19.81 10.54 -1.37
N ASP A 74 -20.00 10.39 -2.68
CA ASP A 74 -18.93 10.42 -3.67
C ASP A 74 -18.18 11.75 -3.67
N ARG A 75 -18.89 12.90 -3.65
CA ARG A 75 -18.25 14.22 -3.54
C ARG A 75 -17.45 14.40 -2.25
N ILE A 76 -17.94 13.89 -1.12
CA ILE A 76 -17.20 13.95 0.15
C ILE A 76 -15.89 13.15 0.04
N TRP A 77 -15.96 11.95 -0.55
CA TRP A 77 -14.79 11.11 -0.78
C TRP A 77 -13.78 11.78 -1.72
N GLU A 78 -14.21 12.22 -2.90
CA GLU A 78 -13.35 12.84 -3.91
C GLU A 78 -12.68 14.13 -3.40
N SER A 79 -13.35 14.90 -2.54
CA SER A 79 -12.75 16.09 -1.94
C SER A 79 -11.76 15.81 -0.80
N THR A 80 -11.77 14.62 -0.20
CA THR A 80 -11.00 14.35 1.03
C THR A 80 -9.86 13.34 0.82
N VAL A 81 -10.07 12.33 -0.02
CA VAL A 81 -9.08 11.25 -0.19
C VAL A 81 -7.81 11.68 -0.93
N PRO A 82 -7.86 12.49 -2.00
CA PRO A 82 -6.62 12.92 -2.66
C PRO A 82 -5.68 13.72 -1.73
N PRO A 83 -6.16 14.71 -0.94
CA PRO A 83 -5.31 15.37 0.05
C PRO A 83 -4.75 14.43 1.13
N ILE A 84 -5.54 13.46 1.59
CA ILE A 84 -5.07 12.44 2.55
C ILE A 84 -3.92 11.62 1.96
N ARG A 85 -4.03 11.21 0.69
CA ARG A 85 -2.96 10.45 0.01
C ARG A 85 -1.69 11.27 -0.09
N ALA A 86 -1.78 12.52 -0.53
CA ALA A 86 -0.63 13.42 -0.59
C ALA A 86 0.05 13.62 0.78
N ALA A 87 -0.75 13.83 1.83
CA ALA A 87 -0.22 13.96 3.20
C ALA A 87 0.44 12.66 3.71
N HIS A 88 -0.09 11.51 3.31
CA HIS A 88 0.50 10.21 3.63
C HIS A 88 1.86 10.04 2.95
N ASP A 89 1.96 10.36 1.66
CA ASP A 89 3.23 10.28 0.91
C ASP A 89 4.29 11.21 1.52
N GLU A 90 3.90 12.40 1.96
CA GLU A 90 4.78 13.32 2.69
C GLU A 90 5.23 12.74 4.04
N MET A 91 4.29 12.17 4.81
CA MET A 91 4.58 11.53 6.10
C MET A 91 5.58 10.38 5.95
N GLU A 92 5.46 9.54 4.93
CA GLU A 92 6.41 8.45 4.65
C GLU A 92 7.81 9.00 4.37
N GLY A 93 7.92 10.10 3.62
CA GLY A 93 9.19 10.80 3.41
C GLY A 93 9.82 11.29 4.72
N LEU A 94 9.02 11.88 5.60
CA LEU A 94 9.47 12.32 6.93
C LEU A 94 9.87 11.14 7.84
N GLN A 95 9.18 10.01 7.73
CA GLN A 95 9.51 8.80 8.49
C GLN A 95 10.80 8.15 8.00
N ALA A 96 11.05 8.16 6.69
CA ALA A 96 12.31 7.70 6.12
C ALA A 96 13.49 8.56 6.60
N GLU A 97 13.30 9.88 6.65
CA GLU A 97 14.27 10.81 7.20
C GLU A 97 14.52 10.59 8.70
N LEU A 98 13.46 10.45 9.51
CA LEU A 98 13.60 10.12 10.93
C LEU A 98 14.40 8.83 11.14
N SER A 99 14.09 7.80 10.36
CA SER A 99 14.79 6.51 10.40
C SER A 99 16.27 6.65 10.03
N ARG A 100 16.61 7.57 9.11
CA ARG A 100 17.99 7.91 8.77
C ARG A 100 18.70 8.59 9.95
N LEU A 101 18.12 9.64 10.52
CA LEU A 101 18.71 10.37 11.65
C LEU A 101 19.01 9.46 12.85
N ILE A 102 18.07 8.56 13.19
CA ILE A 102 18.25 7.59 14.27
C ILE A 102 19.39 6.60 13.95
N ARG A 103 19.43 6.08 12.72
CA ARG A 103 20.45 5.11 12.30
C ARG A 103 21.86 5.71 12.28
N GLU A 104 21.99 6.94 11.81
CA GLU A 104 23.28 7.63 11.72
C GLU A 104 23.77 8.08 13.10
N ASN A 105 22.86 8.38 14.03
CA ASN A 105 23.17 8.74 15.43
C ASN A 105 24.18 9.91 15.56
N THR A 106 24.16 10.83 14.59
CA THR A 106 25.02 12.02 14.54
C THR A 106 24.26 13.32 14.73
N ALA A 107 22.93 13.30 14.62
CA ALA A 107 22.08 14.48 14.75
C ALA A 107 21.88 14.87 16.23
N ASP A 108 21.74 16.17 16.49
CA ASP A 108 21.33 16.69 17.80
C ASP A 108 19.92 16.16 18.15
N GLU A 109 19.71 15.78 19.41
CA GLU A 109 18.42 15.34 19.95
C GLU A 109 17.28 16.30 19.58
N LYS A 110 17.53 17.62 19.59
CA LYS A 110 16.53 18.63 19.18
C LYS A 110 16.10 18.47 17.73
N VAL A 111 17.01 18.09 16.83
CA VAL A 111 16.70 17.85 15.42
C VAL A 111 15.82 16.60 15.28
N VAL A 112 16.15 15.54 16.02
CA VAL A 112 15.35 14.31 16.05
C VAL A 112 13.94 14.59 16.61
N ALA A 113 13.83 15.33 17.71
CA ALA A 113 12.56 15.73 18.32
C ALA A 113 11.67 16.52 17.34
N LEU A 114 12.24 17.53 16.65
CA LEU A 114 11.50 18.29 15.64
C LEU A 114 11.03 17.41 14.47
N GLN A 115 11.82 16.42 14.07
CA GLN A 115 11.43 15.49 13.02
C GLN A 115 10.28 14.58 13.45
N ILE A 116 10.28 14.11 14.71
CA ILE A 116 9.16 13.37 15.31
C ILE A 116 7.89 14.22 15.30
N ASP A 117 7.97 15.48 15.75
CA ASP A 117 6.81 16.39 15.79
C ASP A 117 6.16 16.55 14.41
N ARG A 118 6.96 16.65 13.35
CA ARG A 118 6.45 16.76 11.97
C ARG A 118 5.73 15.49 11.53
N VAL A 119 6.28 14.30 11.82
CA VAL A 119 5.62 13.02 11.53
C VAL A 119 4.29 12.92 12.26
N GLU A 120 4.27 13.22 13.56
CA GLU A 120 3.05 13.12 14.37
C GLU A 120 2.00 14.17 13.98
N ALA A 121 2.42 15.37 13.57
CA ALA A 121 1.52 16.39 13.05
C ALA A 121 0.78 15.90 11.79
N LEU A 122 1.48 15.35 10.80
CA LEU A 122 0.85 14.80 9.60
C LEU A 122 -0.03 13.59 9.92
N ARG A 123 0.43 12.68 10.78
CA ARG A 123 -0.37 11.52 11.20
C ARG A 123 -1.70 11.95 11.84
N SER A 124 -1.65 12.95 12.72
CA SER A 124 -2.83 13.53 13.35
C SER A 124 -3.78 14.16 12.32
N GLN A 125 -3.24 14.95 11.38
CA GLN A 125 -4.01 15.57 10.31
C GLN A 125 -4.73 14.54 9.44
N ILE A 126 -4.03 13.48 9.01
CA ILE A 126 -4.58 12.36 8.22
C ILE A 126 -5.73 11.70 8.98
N ASN A 127 -5.52 11.34 10.25
CA ASN A 127 -6.52 10.67 11.08
C ASN A 127 -7.77 11.53 11.28
N LYS A 128 -7.58 12.83 11.52
CA LYS A 128 -8.68 13.79 11.65
C LYS A 128 -9.46 13.92 10.35
N ALA A 129 -8.78 14.08 9.22
CA ALA A 129 -9.40 14.21 7.91
C ALA A 129 -10.24 12.96 7.57
N ARG A 130 -9.67 11.77 7.78
CA ARG A 130 -10.36 10.49 7.56
C ARG A 130 -11.59 10.34 8.46
N SER A 131 -11.46 10.63 9.75
CA SER A 131 -12.56 10.50 10.71
C SER A 131 -13.72 11.45 10.37
N LEU A 132 -13.40 12.70 10.04
CA LEU A 132 -14.41 13.68 9.63
C LEU A 132 -15.06 13.32 8.29
N MET A 133 -14.32 12.77 7.34
CA MET A 133 -14.87 12.26 6.08
C MET A 133 -15.92 11.18 6.33
N LEU A 134 -15.58 10.14 7.10
CA LEU A 134 -16.48 9.04 7.40
C LEU A 134 -17.74 9.53 8.14
N TYR A 135 -17.56 10.41 9.13
CA TYR A 135 -18.68 11.04 9.83
C TYR A 135 -19.61 11.80 8.87
N ARG A 136 -19.05 12.62 7.96
CA ARG A 136 -19.83 13.37 6.97
C ARG A 136 -20.57 12.43 6.00
N MET A 137 -19.94 11.33 5.58
CA MET A 137 -20.56 10.31 4.73
C MET A 137 -21.75 9.65 5.46
N HIS A 138 -21.58 9.27 6.73
CA HIS A 138 -22.67 8.70 7.53
C HIS A 138 -23.85 9.66 7.70
N ARG A 139 -23.59 10.97 7.83
CA ARG A 139 -24.65 12.00 7.91
C ARG A 139 -25.47 12.20 6.63
N VAL A 140 -25.09 11.57 5.51
CA VAL A 140 -25.90 11.57 4.28
C VAL A 140 -27.06 10.56 4.38
N LEU A 141 -26.89 9.54 5.22
CA LEU A 141 -27.84 8.45 5.39
C LEU A 141 -28.92 8.82 6.42
N SER A 142 -30.10 8.22 6.27
CA SER A 142 -31.08 8.19 7.36
C SER A 142 -30.57 7.27 8.48
N LYS A 143 -31.18 7.36 9.67
CA LYS A 143 -30.84 6.47 10.78
C LYS A 143 -31.01 5.00 10.40
N THR A 144 -32.13 4.64 9.77
CA THR A 144 -32.39 3.26 9.34
C THR A 144 -31.35 2.78 8.34
N GLN A 145 -30.99 3.60 7.35
CA GLN A 145 -29.94 3.27 6.38
C GLN A 145 -28.57 3.06 7.05
N HIS A 146 -28.26 3.86 8.07
CA HIS A 146 -27.03 3.74 8.85
C HIS A 146 -26.98 2.45 9.65
N ASP A 147 -28.08 2.08 10.31
CA ASP A 147 -28.19 0.83 11.08
C ASP A 147 -28.03 -0.39 10.14
N THR A 148 -28.67 -0.37 8.97
CA THR A 148 -28.51 -1.41 7.93
C THR A 148 -27.06 -1.50 7.44
N LEU A 149 -26.43 -0.36 7.12
CA LEU A 149 -25.04 -0.35 6.69
C LEU A 149 -24.10 -0.94 7.75
N THR A 150 -24.31 -0.60 9.02
CA THR A 150 -23.52 -1.12 10.13
C THR A 150 -23.62 -2.65 10.22
N ALA A 151 -24.83 -3.19 10.12
CA ALA A 151 -25.04 -4.64 10.13
C ALA A 151 -24.36 -5.35 8.95
N LEU A 152 -24.39 -4.76 7.74
CA LEU A 152 -23.71 -5.30 6.56
C LEU A 152 -22.19 -5.29 6.72
N MET A 153 -21.62 -4.19 7.21
CA MET A 153 -20.18 -4.07 7.44
C MET A 153 -19.69 -5.04 8.52
N ASP A 154 -20.46 -5.23 9.58
CA ASP A 154 -20.15 -6.20 10.64
C ASP A 154 -20.18 -7.65 10.11
N LYS A 155 -21.16 -7.99 9.26
CA LYS A 155 -21.22 -9.30 8.60
C LYS A 155 -19.98 -9.53 7.74
N TRP A 156 -19.61 -8.58 6.89
CA TRP A 156 -18.41 -8.70 6.05
C TRP A 156 -17.10 -8.72 6.84
N ARG A 157 -17.03 -8.03 7.99
CA ARG A 157 -15.87 -8.13 8.89
C ARG A 157 -15.72 -9.57 9.41
N LYS A 158 -16.79 -10.15 9.95
CA LYS A 158 -16.79 -11.54 10.45
C LYS A 158 -16.48 -12.56 9.38
N GLU A 159 -16.98 -12.38 8.15
CA GLU A 159 -16.67 -13.27 7.02
C GLU A 159 -15.21 -13.24 6.61
N ARG A 160 -14.52 -12.10 6.80
CA ARG A 160 -13.09 -11.97 6.53
C ARG A 160 -12.21 -12.59 7.61
N GLU A 161 -12.62 -12.48 8.87
CA GLU A 161 -11.90 -13.09 10.00
C GLU A 161 -11.93 -14.63 9.97
N LYS A 162 -12.89 -15.22 9.24
CA LYS A 162 -13.05 -16.67 9.08
C LYS A 162 -12.28 -17.27 7.89
N LYS A 163 -11.63 -16.44 7.06
CA LYS A 163 -10.84 -16.87 5.91
C LYS A 163 -9.35 -16.79 6.22
#